data_AF-X1PP95-F1
#
_entry.id   AF-X1PP95-F1
#
_cell.length_a   1.000
_cell.length_b   1.000
_cell.length_c   1.000
_cell.angle_alpha   90.00
_cell.angle_beta   90.00
_cell.angle_gamma   90.00
#
_symmetry.space_group_name_H-M   'P 1'
#
loop_
_entity.id
_entity.type
_entity.pdbx_description
1 polymer ?
#
loop_
_entity_poly.entity_id
_entity_poly.type
_entity_poly.pdbx_seq_one_letter_code
_entity_poly.pdbx_strand_id
1 'polypeptide(L)'
;RFLYRFTGIEIGLCLFCVAAIAAGLAAANERAAITNFVIMLAPILMAVLLVQILDSQSKIKLLLICIAALGMVSAYESANQLFVTNQAMIDEYEKAPQTLLEPLGITAGTSDHFQFEHRLYSKDVKGFFTTGNSAGSFAIFAAFAGIALFLEKFRNRKSDASGSRALVTCGIAVAVIIFGLAITKSKGVIIASLIAAAMFIIYLLFGNWAKNLQKNYIDSLLTIGFSWVAI
;
A
#
# COMPACT_ATOMS: atom_id res chain seq x y z
N ARG A 1 7.43 -24.05 -18.24
CA ARG A 1 7.59 -23.13 -19.40
C ARG A 1 6.95 -21.81 -18.99
N PHE A 2 7.72 -20.72 -18.93
CA PHE A 2 7.16 -19.41 -18.58
C PHE A 2 6.37 -18.90 -19.80
N LEU A 3 5.05 -18.82 -19.67
CA LEU A 3 4.18 -18.23 -20.69
C LEU A 3 3.76 -16.86 -20.19
N TYR A 4 4.15 -15.83 -20.92
CA TYR A 4 3.81 -14.46 -20.57
C TYR A 4 2.28 -14.27 -20.65
N ARG A 5 1.69 -13.73 -19.59
CA ARG A 5 0.26 -13.45 -19.47
C ARG A 5 0.02 -11.97 -19.68
N PHE A 6 -0.54 -11.61 -20.84
CA PHE A 6 -0.91 -10.23 -21.13
C PHE A 6 -2.11 -9.80 -20.27
N THR A 7 -2.02 -8.64 -19.63
CA THR A 7 -3.03 -8.15 -18.67
C THR A 7 -3.70 -6.85 -19.10
N GLY A 8 -3.16 -6.18 -20.12
CA GLY A 8 -3.55 -4.84 -20.54
C GLY A 8 -2.81 -3.73 -19.78
N ILE A 9 -2.20 -4.03 -18.62
CA ILE A 9 -1.31 -3.10 -17.89
C ILE A 9 -0.14 -2.70 -18.79
N GLU A 10 0.30 -3.60 -19.67
CA GLU A 10 1.38 -3.36 -20.63
C GLU A 10 1.10 -2.18 -21.57
N ILE A 11 -0.17 -1.95 -21.94
CA ILE A 11 -0.56 -0.84 -22.81
C ILE A 11 -0.40 0.48 -22.04
N GLY A 12 -0.91 0.53 -20.79
CA GLY A 12 -0.74 1.68 -19.92
C GLY A 12 0.73 1.95 -19.59
N LEU A 13 1.51 0.91 -19.37
CA LEU A 13 2.96 0.99 -19.17
C LEU A 13 3.67 1.57 -20.39
N CYS A 14 3.32 1.10 -21.60
CA CYS A 14 3.89 1.62 -22.85
C CYS A 14 3.58 3.12 -23.02
N LEU A 15 2.31 3.51 -22.83
CA LEU A 15 1.89 4.91 -22.88
C LEU A 15 2.64 5.76 -21.84
N PHE A 16 2.77 5.25 -20.61
CA PHE A 16 3.50 5.93 -19.55
C PHE A 16 4.99 6.09 -19.89
N CYS A 17 5.63 5.07 -20.46
CA CYS A 17 7.02 5.14 -20.91
C CYS A 17 7.20 6.20 -22.01
N VAL A 18 6.30 6.26 -23.00
CA VAL A 18 6.35 7.27 -24.06
C VAL A 18 6.21 8.68 -23.48
N ALA A 19 5.23 8.87 -22.59
CA ALA A 19 5.03 10.15 -21.90
C ALA A 19 6.24 10.53 -21.03
N ALA A 20 6.83 9.57 -20.32
CA ALA A 20 8.03 9.79 -19.50
C ALA A 20 9.23 10.20 -20.35
N ILE A 21 9.45 9.56 -21.50
CA ILE A 21 10.53 9.95 -22.43
C ILE A 21 10.30 11.38 -22.94
N ALA A 22 9.09 11.69 -23.41
CA ALA A 22 8.76 13.03 -23.89
C ALA A 22 8.94 14.11 -22.80
N ALA A 23 8.45 13.84 -21.59
CA ALA A 23 8.63 14.73 -20.44
C ALA A 23 10.09 14.86 -20.01
N GLY A 24 10.87 13.77 -20.11
CA GLY A 24 12.30 13.76 -19.81
C GLY A 24 13.12 14.63 -20.75
N LEU A 25 12.82 14.59 -22.04
CA LEU A 25 13.46 15.45 -23.05
C LEU A 25 13.15 16.94 -22.85
N ALA A 26 12.01 17.26 -22.26
CA ALA A 26 11.60 18.62 -21.95
C ALA A 26 12.04 19.09 -20.53
N ALA A 27 12.61 18.21 -19.71
CA ALA A 27 12.90 18.51 -18.31
C ALA A 27 14.18 19.33 -18.14
N ALA A 28 14.08 20.45 -17.42
CA ALA A 28 15.25 21.30 -17.11
C ALA A 28 16.24 20.65 -16.14
N ASN A 29 15.83 19.63 -15.38
CA ASN A 29 16.69 18.87 -14.46
C ASN A 29 16.55 17.38 -14.72
N GLU A 30 17.45 16.85 -15.55
CA GLU A 30 17.46 15.45 -16.01
C GLU A 30 17.52 14.46 -14.84
N ARG A 31 18.34 14.75 -13.81
CA ARG A 31 18.50 13.85 -12.66
C ARG A 31 17.21 13.71 -11.86
N ALA A 32 16.52 14.82 -11.62
CA ALA A 32 15.23 14.80 -10.92
C ALA A 32 14.16 14.10 -11.76
N ALA A 33 14.14 14.33 -13.08
CA ALA A 33 13.22 13.67 -14.00
C ALA A 33 13.40 12.15 -14.00
N ILE A 34 14.63 11.66 -14.18
CA ILE A 34 14.95 10.22 -14.15
C ILE A 34 14.53 9.60 -12.82
N THR A 35 14.86 10.25 -11.70
CA THR A 35 14.51 9.74 -10.35
C THR A 35 13.00 9.59 -10.21
N ASN A 36 12.23 10.61 -10.61
CA ASN A 36 10.78 10.57 -10.54
C ASN A 36 10.18 9.50 -11.48
N PHE A 37 10.73 9.34 -12.69
CA PHE A 37 10.28 8.29 -13.60
C PHE A 37 10.51 6.91 -13.02
N VAL A 38 11.68 6.64 -12.46
CA VAL A 38 11.98 5.34 -11.83
C VAL A 38 11.03 5.07 -10.66
N ILE A 39 10.79 6.06 -9.80
CA ILE A 39 9.88 5.95 -8.66
C ILE A 39 8.45 5.62 -9.11
N MET A 40 7.97 6.23 -10.20
CA MET A 40 6.63 5.98 -10.73
C MET A 40 6.52 4.67 -11.54
N LEU A 41 7.57 4.29 -12.25
CA LEU A 41 7.58 3.12 -13.13
C LEU A 41 7.74 1.81 -12.35
N ALA A 42 8.56 1.82 -11.28
CA ALA A 42 8.88 0.63 -10.51
C ALA A 42 7.64 -0.11 -9.96
N PRO A 43 6.63 0.56 -9.37
CA PRO A 43 5.40 -0.11 -8.93
C PRO A 43 4.61 -0.77 -10.08
N ILE A 44 4.56 -0.16 -11.27
CA ILE A 44 3.84 -0.70 -12.43
C ILE A 44 4.55 -1.96 -12.95
N LEU A 45 5.87 -1.91 -13.08
CA LEU A 45 6.69 -3.07 -13.46
C LEU A 45 6.56 -4.20 -12.43
N MET A 46 6.54 -3.86 -11.13
CA MET A 46 6.32 -4.82 -10.06
C MET A 46 4.93 -5.47 -10.15
N ALA A 47 3.89 -4.71 -10.51
CA ALA A 47 2.55 -5.24 -10.74
C ALA A 47 2.53 -6.23 -11.92
N VAL A 48 3.17 -5.89 -13.05
CA VAL A 48 3.31 -6.81 -14.20
C VAL A 48 4.02 -8.08 -13.78
N LEU A 49 5.17 -7.96 -13.09
CA LEU A 49 5.94 -9.09 -12.60
C LEU A 49 5.13 -9.98 -11.65
N LEU A 50 4.38 -9.39 -10.71
CA LEU A 50 3.53 -10.12 -9.79
C LEU A 50 2.48 -10.95 -10.53
N VAL A 51 1.85 -10.43 -11.59
CA VAL A 51 0.89 -11.21 -12.37
C VAL A 51 1.55 -12.41 -13.06
N GLN A 52 2.80 -12.26 -13.49
CA GLN A 52 3.54 -13.38 -14.08
C GLN A 52 3.93 -14.44 -13.05
N ILE A 53 4.29 -14.04 -11.83
CA ILE A 53 4.72 -14.97 -10.76
C ILE A 53 3.51 -15.68 -10.12
N LEU A 54 2.41 -14.96 -9.93
CA LEU A 54 1.19 -15.43 -9.26
C LEU A 54 0.27 -16.18 -10.25
N ASP A 55 0.77 -17.28 -10.79
CA ASP A 55 0.08 -18.14 -11.78
C ASP A 55 -0.99 -19.07 -11.18
N SER A 56 -1.05 -19.21 -9.86
CA SER A 56 -1.88 -20.21 -9.19
C SER A 56 -2.53 -19.67 -7.91
N GLN A 57 -3.71 -20.21 -7.58
CA GLN A 57 -4.46 -19.81 -6.39
C GLN A 57 -3.65 -20.00 -5.10
N SER A 58 -2.82 -21.04 -5.02
CA SER A 58 -1.95 -21.29 -3.86
C SER A 58 -0.90 -20.19 -3.68
N LYS A 59 -0.28 -19.71 -4.77
CA LYS A 59 0.70 -18.61 -4.71
C LYS A 59 0.04 -17.29 -4.31
N ILE A 60 -1.14 -17.00 -4.85
CA ILE A 60 -1.92 -15.81 -4.46
C ILE A 60 -2.25 -15.85 -2.97
N LYS A 61 -2.76 -16.97 -2.47
CA LYS A 61 -3.05 -17.16 -1.04
C LYS A 61 -1.81 -16.99 -0.18
N LEU A 62 -0.69 -17.59 -0.58
CA LEU A 62 0.58 -17.44 0.13
C LEU A 62 0.99 -15.98 0.23
N LEU A 63 0.92 -15.23 -0.88
CA LEU A 63 1.22 -13.80 -0.88
C LEU A 63 0.30 -13.03 0.06
N LEU A 64 -1.01 -13.28 0.02
CA LEU A 64 -1.97 -12.63 0.92
C LEU A 64 -1.68 -12.94 2.39
N ILE A 65 -1.29 -14.19 2.71
CA ILE A 65 -0.88 -14.59 4.06
C ILE A 65 0.37 -13.82 4.49
N CYS A 66 1.37 -13.73 3.61
CA CYS A 66 2.58 -12.96 3.88
C CYS A 66 2.27 -11.48 4.14
N ILE A 67 1.42 -10.86 3.30
CA ILE A 67 1.00 -9.47 3.47
C ILE A 67 0.27 -9.28 4.81
N ALA A 68 -0.67 -10.16 5.15
CA ALA A 68 -1.40 -10.09 6.41
C ALA A 68 -0.48 -10.28 7.62
N ALA A 69 0.47 -11.22 7.55
CA ALA A 69 1.46 -11.44 8.59
C ALA A 69 2.36 -10.20 8.80
N LEU A 70 2.88 -9.62 7.72
CA LEU A 70 3.64 -8.36 7.76
C LEU A 70 2.78 -7.20 8.29
N GLY A 71 1.49 -7.17 7.95
CA GLY A 71 0.53 -6.20 8.50
C GLY A 71 0.40 -6.30 10.02
N MET A 72 0.32 -7.51 10.57
CA MET A 72 0.29 -7.72 12.03
C MET A 72 1.59 -7.26 12.70
N VAL A 73 2.74 -7.61 12.12
CA VAL A 73 4.06 -7.18 12.64
C VAL A 73 4.18 -5.66 12.60
N SER A 74 3.75 -5.03 11.52
CA SER A 74 3.72 -3.58 11.41
C SER A 74 2.76 -2.93 12.41
N ALA A 75 1.59 -3.54 12.67
CA ALA A 75 0.65 -3.04 13.66
C ALA A 75 1.22 -3.11 15.09
N TYR A 76 1.95 -4.19 15.39
CA TYR A 76 2.68 -4.32 16.66
C TYR A 76 3.72 -3.22 16.84
N GLU A 77 4.57 -3.00 15.83
CA GLU A 77 5.59 -1.95 15.91
C GLU A 77 4.96 -0.55 16.00
N SER A 78 3.89 -0.29 15.26
CA SER A 78 3.13 0.95 15.38
C SER A 78 2.57 1.16 16.79
N ALA A 79 2.10 0.09 17.45
CA ALA A 79 1.64 0.16 18.83
C ALA A 79 2.80 0.42 19.80
N ASN A 80 3.92 -0.31 19.65
CA ASN A 80 5.12 -0.09 20.43
C ASN A 80 5.63 1.35 20.31
N GLN A 81 5.64 1.89 19.09
CA GLN A 81 6.04 3.26 18.82
C GLN A 81 5.12 4.26 19.51
N LEU A 82 3.80 4.05 19.46
CA LEU A 82 2.81 4.92 20.10
C LEU A 82 2.93 4.94 21.62
N PHE A 83 3.10 3.77 22.25
CA PHE A 83 3.05 3.63 23.71
C PHE A 83 4.40 3.82 24.40
N VAL A 84 5.51 3.55 23.73
CA VAL A 84 6.84 3.50 24.34
C VAL A 84 7.80 4.45 23.63
N THR A 85 8.11 4.18 22.36
CA THR A 85 9.24 4.81 21.67
C THR A 85 9.07 6.31 21.50
N ASN A 86 7.87 6.79 21.15
CA ASN A 86 7.64 8.22 20.93
C ASN A 86 7.86 9.05 22.19
N GLN A 87 7.45 8.55 23.37
CA GLN A 87 7.66 9.27 24.62
C GLN A 87 9.13 9.20 25.05
N ALA A 88 9.75 8.02 24.96
CA ALA A 88 11.16 7.86 25.29
C ALA A 88 12.07 8.78 24.44
N MET A 89 11.76 8.95 23.16
CA MET A 89 12.51 9.83 22.25
C MET A 89 12.35 11.31 22.61
N ILE A 90 11.16 11.73 23.05
CA ILE A 90 10.94 13.10 23.55
C ILE A 90 11.71 13.32 24.85
N ASP A 91 11.65 12.37 25.79
CA ASP A 91 12.35 12.47 27.07
C ASP A 91 13.88 12.51 26.89
N GLU A 92 14.41 11.78 25.90
CA GLU A 92 15.82 11.81 25.54
C GLU A 92 16.22 13.14 24.90
N TYR A 93 15.40 13.64 23.97
CA TYR A 93 15.60 14.94 23.33
C TYR A 93 15.61 16.08 24.36
N GLU A 94 14.68 16.08 25.32
CA GLU A 94 14.59 17.11 26.35
C GLU A 94 15.79 17.10 27.31
N LYS A 95 16.40 15.93 27.56
CA LYS A 95 17.59 15.81 28.41
C LYS A 95 18.86 16.27 27.69
N ALA A 96 19.01 15.92 26.42
CA ALA A 96 20.22 16.20 25.66
C ALA A 96 19.92 16.39 24.17
N PRO A 97 19.44 17.58 23.74
CA PRO A 97 19.04 17.81 22.35
C PRO A 97 20.19 17.58 21.36
N GLN A 98 21.42 17.91 21.76
CA GLN A 98 22.59 17.82 20.88
C GLN A 98 22.93 16.38 20.47
N THR A 99 22.60 15.37 21.30
CA THR A 99 22.90 13.96 20.96
C THR A 99 22.07 13.46 19.79
N LEU A 100 20.90 14.06 19.54
CA LEU A 100 20.03 13.73 18.41
C LEU A 100 20.26 14.66 17.20
N LEU A 101 20.60 15.92 17.43
CA LEU A 101 20.75 16.92 16.38
C LEU A 101 22.11 16.87 15.67
N GLU A 102 23.20 16.64 16.41
CA GLU A 102 24.57 16.64 15.87
C GLU A 102 24.81 15.54 14.82
N PRO A 103 24.39 14.27 15.02
CA PRO A 103 24.55 13.22 14.01
C PRO A 103 23.75 13.49 12.72
N LEU A 104 22.69 14.30 12.82
CA LEU A 104 21.86 14.70 11.69
C LEU A 104 22.38 15.98 11.00
N GLY A 105 23.43 16.62 11.54
CA GLY A 105 23.95 17.89 11.05
C GLY A 105 22.97 19.05 11.21
N ILE A 106 22.00 18.95 12.13
CA ILE A 106 20.96 19.96 12.33
C ILE A 106 21.45 20.99 13.36
N THR A 107 21.59 22.24 12.93
CA THR A 107 21.96 23.34 13.84
C THR A 107 20.73 23.88 14.57
N ALA A 108 20.84 24.10 15.88
CA ALA A 108 19.76 24.67 16.68
C ALA A 108 19.29 26.04 16.14
N GLY A 109 17.98 26.28 16.18
CA GLY A 109 17.37 27.54 15.71
C GLY A 109 17.21 27.67 14.19
N THR A 110 17.55 26.64 13.41
CA THR A 110 17.32 26.61 11.96
C THR A 110 15.91 26.12 11.60
N SER A 111 15.52 26.26 10.33
CA SER A 111 14.26 25.67 9.83
C SER A 111 14.23 24.15 9.96
N ASP A 112 15.38 23.48 9.79
CA ASP A 112 15.49 22.02 9.91
C ASP A 112 15.30 21.56 11.36
N HIS A 113 15.81 22.36 12.31
CA HIS A 113 15.55 22.16 13.73
C HIS A 113 14.05 22.25 14.05
N PHE A 114 13.37 23.29 13.56
CA PHE A 114 11.93 23.45 13.75
C PHE A 114 11.12 22.29 13.14
N GLN A 115 11.51 21.81 11.96
CA GLN A 115 10.85 20.66 11.32
C GLN A 115 11.09 19.36 12.09
N PHE A 116 12.29 19.17 12.62
CA PHE A 116 12.63 18.02 13.45
C PHE A 116 11.78 18.01 14.73
N GLU A 117 11.76 19.13 15.47
CA GLU A 117 10.94 19.27 16.68
C GLU A 117 9.46 19.06 16.38
N HIS A 118 8.96 19.64 15.29
CA HIS A 118 7.58 19.44 14.89
C HIS A 118 7.25 17.97 14.63
N ARG A 119 8.16 17.21 13.99
CA ARG A 119 7.99 15.76 13.76
C ARG A 119 8.14 14.93 15.02
N LEU A 120 9.01 15.35 15.94
CA LEU A 120 9.22 14.68 17.22
C LEU A 120 7.96 14.82 18.09
N TYR A 121 7.46 16.05 18.23
CA TYR A 121 6.29 16.35 19.06
C TYR A 121 4.95 15.99 18.42
N SER A 122 4.88 15.80 17.09
CA SER A 122 3.65 15.30 16.44
C SER A 122 3.34 13.85 16.81
N LYS A 123 4.32 13.10 17.35
CA LYS A 123 4.18 11.69 17.74
C LYS A 123 3.63 10.82 16.60
N ASP A 124 4.04 11.11 15.35
CA ASP A 124 3.59 10.36 14.18
C ASP A 124 3.91 8.86 14.31
N VAL A 125 2.91 8.02 14.06
CA VAL A 125 3.04 6.56 14.17
C VAL A 125 3.30 6.01 12.79
N LYS A 126 4.53 5.55 12.55
CA LYS A 126 5.04 5.11 11.25
C LYS A 126 5.48 3.64 11.24
N GLY A 127 5.62 3.01 12.40
CA GLY A 127 6.07 1.62 12.51
C GLY A 127 7.43 1.43 11.82
N PHE A 128 7.52 0.44 10.92
CA PHE A 128 8.73 0.21 10.11
C PHE A 128 8.91 1.16 8.91
N PHE A 129 7.93 2.04 8.64
CA PHE A 129 7.97 2.93 7.50
C PHE A 129 8.54 4.31 7.85
N THR A 130 8.88 5.07 6.81
CA THR A 130 9.43 6.43 6.98
C THR A 130 8.38 7.45 7.39
N THR A 131 7.10 7.21 7.09
CA THR A 131 5.98 8.13 7.38
C THR A 131 4.73 7.37 7.81
N GLY A 132 3.86 7.98 8.62
CA GLY A 132 2.56 7.43 8.99
C GLY A 132 1.63 7.20 7.80
N ASN A 133 1.79 7.97 6.71
CA ASN A 133 1.04 7.76 5.47
C ASN A 133 1.39 6.42 4.81
N SER A 134 2.68 6.13 4.65
CA SER A 134 3.13 4.86 4.06
C SER A 134 2.72 3.67 4.93
N ALA A 135 2.82 3.81 6.26
CA ALA A 135 2.36 2.80 7.20
C ALA A 135 0.85 2.52 7.07
N GLY A 136 0.04 3.58 7.01
CA GLY A 136 -1.40 3.43 6.86
C GLY A 136 -1.80 2.88 5.49
N SER A 137 -1.16 3.28 4.39
CA SER A 137 -1.39 2.70 3.07
C SER A 137 -1.11 1.19 3.06
N PHE A 138 -0.01 0.76 3.69
CA PHE A 138 0.28 -0.67 3.83
C PHE A 138 -0.74 -1.38 4.73
N ALA A 139 -1.16 -0.75 5.84
CA ALA A 139 -2.18 -1.31 6.73
C ALA A 139 -3.54 -1.49 6.03
N ILE A 140 -3.94 -0.57 5.15
CA ILE A 140 -5.14 -0.74 4.30
C ILE A 140 -4.99 -1.99 3.42
N PHE A 141 -3.86 -2.10 2.72
CA PHE A 141 -3.60 -3.24 1.84
C PHE A 141 -3.61 -4.57 2.61
N ALA A 142 -2.97 -4.61 3.79
CA ALA A 142 -2.97 -5.77 4.66
C ALA A 142 -4.34 -6.09 5.24
N ALA A 143 -5.17 -5.08 5.54
CA ALA A 143 -6.53 -5.28 6.01
C ALA A 143 -7.37 -5.98 4.94
N PHE A 144 -7.31 -5.53 3.69
CA PHE A 144 -8.01 -6.20 2.58
C PHE A 144 -7.49 -7.62 2.33
N ALA A 145 -6.18 -7.84 2.41
CA ALA A 145 -5.61 -9.18 2.30
C ALA A 145 -6.13 -10.12 3.40
N GLY A 146 -6.14 -9.64 4.65
CA GLY A 146 -6.67 -10.39 5.79
C GLY A 146 -8.18 -10.66 5.68
N ILE A 147 -8.97 -9.67 5.26
CA ILE A 147 -10.41 -9.81 5.03
C ILE A 147 -10.69 -10.84 3.93
N ALA A 148 -9.93 -10.81 2.82
CA ALA A 148 -10.08 -11.79 1.75
C ALA A 148 -9.84 -13.23 2.24
N LEU A 149 -8.77 -13.45 3.02
CA LEU A 149 -8.47 -14.75 3.63
C LEU A 149 -9.56 -15.18 4.62
N PHE A 150 -10.05 -14.24 5.43
CA PHE A 150 -11.12 -14.49 6.39
C PHE A 150 -12.43 -14.89 5.69
N LEU A 151 -12.85 -14.15 4.65
CA LEU A 151 -14.06 -14.43 3.88
C LEU A 151 -13.98 -15.78 3.15
N GLU A 152 -12.82 -16.13 2.60
CA GLU A 152 -12.62 -17.44 1.99
C GLU A 152 -12.80 -18.56 3.02
N LYS A 153 -12.17 -18.42 4.19
CA LYS A 153 -12.27 -19.42 5.26
C LYS A 153 -13.69 -19.51 5.83
N PHE A 154 -14.38 -18.38 5.96
CA PHE A 154 -15.77 -18.30 6.40
C PHE A 154 -16.71 -19.05 5.44
N ARG A 155 -16.55 -18.85 4.13
CA ARG A 155 -17.36 -19.52 3.11
C ARG A 155 -17.13 -21.04 3.09
N ASN A 156 -15.90 -21.48 3.32
CA ASN A 156 -15.52 -22.90 3.27
C ASN A 156 -15.68 -23.62 4.62
N ARG A 157 -16.24 -22.97 5.65
CA ARG A 157 -16.32 -23.48 7.03
C ARG A 157 -16.96 -24.86 7.16
N LYS A 158 -17.93 -25.22 6.30
CA LYS A 158 -18.61 -26.53 6.35
C LYS A 158 -17.77 -27.67 5.78
N SER A 159 -16.79 -27.38 4.93
CA SER A 159 -16.01 -28.36 4.18
C SER A 159 -14.59 -28.54 4.69
N ASP A 160 -14.17 -27.71 5.66
CA ASP A 160 -12.78 -27.56 6.06
C ASP A 160 -12.55 -28.17 7.46
N ALA A 161 -11.77 -29.24 7.52
CA ALA A 161 -11.49 -30.01 8.74
C ALA A 161 -10.72 -29.20 9.82
N SER A 162 -10.06 -28.10 9.41
CA SER A 162 -9.30 -27.21 10.30
C SER A 162 -10.16 -26.44 11.33
N GLY A 163 -11.49 -26.47 11.18
CA GLY A 163 -12.44 -26.10 12.23
C GLY A 163 -12.48 -24.61 12.59
N SER A 164 -13.31 -24.27 13.59
CA SER A 164 -13.59 -22.89 14.04
C SER A 164 -12.35 -22.11 14.50
N ARG A 165 -11.25 -22.80 14.84
CA ARG A 165 -10.02 -22.18 15.36
C ARG A 165 -9.31 -21.33 14.31
N ALA A 166 -9.14 -21.84 13.10
CA ALA A 166 -8.48 -21.11 12.02
C ALA A 166 -9.24 -19.82 11.62
N LEU A 167 -10.57 -19.86 11.72
CA LEU A 167 -11.43 -18.71 11.46
C LEU A 167 -11.28 -17.64 12.54
N VAL A 168 -11.22 -18.04 13.81
CA VAL A 168 -10.97 -17.13 14.94
C VAL A 168 -9.58 -16.49 14.81
N THR A 169 -8.54 -17.26 14.49
CA THR A 169 -7.18 -16.70 14.31
C THR A 169 -7.12 -15.70 13.15
N CYS A 170 -7.78 -15.97 12.02
CA CYS A 170 -7.88 -15.00 10.93
C CYS A 170 -8.65 -13.74 11.34
N GLY A 171 -9.73 -13.89 12.12
CA GLY A 171 -10.50 -12.75 12.62
C GLY A 171 -9.66 -11.86 13.56
N ILE A 172 -8.89 -12.46 14.46
CA ILE A 172 -7.97 -11.75 15.35
C ILE A 172 -6.89 -11.02 14.53
N ALA A 173 -6.30 -11.68 13.53
CA ALA A 173 -5.29 -11.07 12.67
C ALA A 173 -5.83 -9.82 11.96
N VAL A 174 -7.03 -9.89 11.39
CA VAL A 174 -7.70 -8.74 10.77
C VAL A 174 -7.94 -7.63 11.78
N ALA A 175 -8.42 -7.95 12.98
CA ALA A 175 -8.66 -6.97 14.03
C ALA A 175 -7.37 -6.24 14.45
N VAL A 176 -6.25 -6.96 14.59
CA VAL A 176 -4.93 -6.36 14.90
C VAL A 176 -4.48 -5.41 13.79
N ILE A 177 -4.66 -5.77 12.52
CA ILE A 177 -4.28 -4.92 11.39
C ILE A 177 -5.15 -3.65 11.34
N ILE A 178 -6.46 -3.78 11.55
CA ILE A 178 -7.39 -2.63 11.62
C ILE A 178 -7.04 -1.72 12.79
N PHE A 179 -6.66 -2.29 13.93
CA PHE A 179 -6.16 -1.50 15.06
C PHE A 179 -4.90 -0.72 14.69
N GLY A 180 -3.93 -1.37 14.02
CA GLY A 180 -2.73 -0.73 13.48
C GLY A 180 -3.05 0.43 12.53
N LEU A 181 -4.07 0.28 11.69
CA LEU A 181 -4.57 1.33 10.81
C LEU A 181 -5.21 2.50 11.58
N ALA A 182 -5.95 2.22 12.64
CA ALA A 182 -6.59 3.26 13.44
C ALA A 182 -5.58 4.13 14.19
N ILE A 183 -4.49 3.53 14.69
CA ILE A 183 -3.46 4.26 15.45
C ILE A 183 -2.58 5.15 14.58
N THR A 184 -2.48 4.90 13.27
CA THR A 184 -1.75 5.79 12.34
C THR A 184 -2.33 7.21 12.26
N LYS A 185 -3.61 7.42 12.63
CA LYS A 185 -4.29 8.75 12.73
C LYS A 185 -4.12 9.72 11.54
N SER A 186 -3.68 9.25 10.37
CA SER A 186 -3.49 10.09 9.19
C SER A 186 -4.81 10.40 8.49
N LYS A 187 -5.05 11.70 8.22
CA LYS A 187 -6.20 12.16 7.43
C LYS A 187 -6.22 11.52 6.04
N GLY A 188 -5.06 11.39 5.42
CA GLY A 188 -4.94 10.77 4.10
C GLY A 188 -5.33 9.29 4.11
N VAL A 189 -4.95 8.58 5.18
CA VAL A 189 -5.28 7.17 5.37
C VAL A 189 -6.78 6.98 5.63
N ILE A 190 -7.43 7.88 6.37
CA ILE A 190 -8.88 7.84 6.58
C ILE A 190 -9.62 8.00 5.24
N ILE A 191 -9.27 9.02 4.45
CA ILE A 191 -9.89 9.25 3.14
C ILE A 191 -9.64 8.07 2.20
N ALA A 192 -8.40 7.57 2.14
CA ALA A 192 -8.05 6.41 1.33
C ALA A 192 -8.83 5.15 1.75
N SER A 193 -9.03 4.94 3.06
CA SER A 193 -9.82 3.82 3.59
C SER A 193 -11.29 3.91 3.17
N LEU A 194 -11.87 5.12 3.21
CA LEU A 194 -13.24 5.35 2.75
C LEU A 194 -13.40 5.07 1.25
N ILE A 195 -12.48 5.57 0.43
CA ILE A 195 -12.48 5.32 -1.02
C ILE A 195 -12.32 3.82 -1.29
N ALA A 196 -11.39 3.15 -0.62
CA ALA A 196 -11.17 1.72 -0.80
C ALA A 196 -12.39 0.89 -0.38
N ALA A 197 -13.05 1.24 0.73
CA ALA A 197 -14.29 0.61 1.16
C ALA A 197 -15.43 0.81 0.15
N ALA A 198 -15.59 2.03 -0.37
CA ALA A 198 -16.59 2.33 -1.40
C ALA A 198 -16.34 1.51 -2.68
N MET A 199 -15.10 1.48 -3.17
CA MET A 199 -14.72 0.68 -4.34
C MET A 199 -14.93 -0.82 -4.10
N PHE A 200 -14.63 -1.32 -2.89
CA PHE A 200 -14.87 -2.71 -2.53
C PHE A 200 -16.35 -3.06 -2.50
N ILE A 201 -17.20 -2.19 -1.94
CA ILE A 201 -18.66 -2.37 -1.95
C ILE A 201 -19.20 -2.36 -3.38
N ILE A 202 -18.78 -1.41 -4.22
CA ILE A 202 -19.14 -1.36 -5.64
C ILE A 202 -18.74 -2.67 -6.33
N TYR A 203 -17.52 -3.16 -6.09
CA TYR A 203 -17.06 -4.43 -6.64
C TYR A 203 -17.91 -5.61 -6.16
N LEU A 204 -18.33 -5.66 -4.91
CA LEU A 204 -19.20 -6.73 -4.40
C LEU A 204 -20.60 -6.68 -5.04
N LEU A 205 -21.17 -5.49 -5.21
CA LEU A 205 -22.51 -5.30 -5.79
C LEU A 205 -22.53 -5.58 -7.31
N PHE A 206 -21.51 -5.10 -8.04
CA PHE A 206 -21.47 -5.15 -9.50
C PHE A 206 -20.47 -6.16 -10.06
N GLY A 207 -19.77 -6.93 -9.23
CA GLY A 207 -18.70 -7.83 -9.66
C GLY A 207 -19.15 -8.92 -10.63
N ASN A 208 -20.40 -9.38 -10.53
CA ASN A 208 -20.98 -10.32 -11.49
C ASN A 208 -21.26 -9.66 -12.85
N TRP A 209 -21.67 -8.40 -12.86
CA TRP A 209 -21.84 -7.60 -14.06
C TRP A 209 -20.49 -7.28 -14.71
N ALA A 210 -19.48 -6.93 -13.91
CA ALA A 210 -18.11 -6.69 -14.34
C ALA A 210 -17.44 -7.95 -14.93
N LYS A 211 -17.67 -9.14 -14.35
CA LYS A 211 -17.19 -10.42 -14.92
C LYS A 211 -17.83 -10.74 -16.27
N ASN A 212 -19.11 -10.40 -16.46
CA ASN A 212 -19.77 -10.54 -17.75
C ASN A 212 -19.27 -9.50 -18.78
N LEU A 213 -18.94 -8.29 -18.32
CA LEU A 213 -18.33 -7.25 -19.14
C LEU A 213 -16.89 -7.57 -19.54
N GLN A 214 -16.07 -8.14 -18.66
CA GLN A 214 -14.69 -8.55 -19.00
C GLN A 214 -14.64 -9.62 -20.10
N LYS A 215 -15.72 -10.40 -20.24
CA LYS A 215 -15.92 -11.36 -21.33
C LYS A 215 -16.28 -10.69 -22.68
N ASN A 216 -16.83 -9.47 -22.63
CA ASN A 216 -17.29 -8.70 -23.79
C ASN A 216 -16.35 -7.51 -24.14
N TYR A 217 -15.53 -7.03 -23.19
CA TYR A 217 -14.69 -5.83 -23.34
C TYR A 217 -13.45 -6.02 -24.21
N ILE A 218 -12.98 -7.25 -24.42
CA ILE A 218 -11.88 -7.50 -25.37
C ILE A 218 -12.30 -7.10 -26.79
N ASP A 219 -13.60 -7.22 -27.13
CA ASP A 219 -14.14 -6.77 -28.42
C ASP A 219 -14.51 -5.28 -28.44
N SER A 220 -14.87 -4.67 -27.28
CA SER A 220 -15.32 -3.27 -27.23
C SER A 220 -14.20 -2.25 -27.02
N LEU A 221 -13.04 -2.64 -26.48
CA LEU A 221 -11.90 -1.72 -26.30
C LEU A 221 -11.19 -1.40 -27.63
N LEU A 222 -11.37 -2.24 -28.66
CA LEU A 222 -10.96 -1.96 -30.04
C LEU A 222 -11.78 -0.84 -30.70
N THR A 223 -12.99 -0.54 -30.20
CA THR A 223 -13.86 0.51 -30.76
C THR A 223 -13.82 1.83 -29.98
N ILE A 224 -13.43 1.82 -28.70
CA ILE A 224 -13.37 3.04 -27.86
C ILE A 224 -11.98 3.70 -27.87
N GLY A 225 -10.91 2.95 -28.21
CA GLY A 225 -9.54 3.46 -28.29
C GLY A 225 -9.28 4.54 -29.37
N PHE A 226 -10.26 4.84 -30.23
CA PHE A 226 -10.15 5.87 -31.28
C PHE A 226 -10.78 7.23 -30.93
N SER A 227 -11.44 7.39 -29.78
CA SER A 227 -12.22 8.61 -29.48
C SER A 227 -11.63 9.55 -28.42
N TRP A 228 -10.40 9.33 -27.92
CA TRP A 228 -9.79 10.17 -26.89
C TRP A 228 -8.54 10.94 -27.35
N VAL A 229 -8.43 11.25 -28.66
CA VAL A 229 -7.39 12.14 -29.22
C VAL A 229 -7.93 13.55 -29.55
N ALA A 230 -9.09 13.93 -29.02
CA ALA A 230 -9.54 15.32 -29.13
C ALA A 230 -10.33 15.73 -27.87
N ILE A 231 -9.62 16.36 -26.94
CA ILE A 231 -9.96 17.57 -26.15
C ILE A 231 -8.87 17.74 -25.08
#